data_AF-A0A2D4JV03-F1
#
_entry.id   AF-A0A2D4JV03-F1
#
_cell.length_a   1.000
_cell.length_b   1.000
_cell.length_c   1.000
_cell.angle_alpha   90.00
_cell.angle_beta   90.00
_cell.angle_gamma   90.00
#
_symmetry.space_group_name_H-M   'P 1'
#
loop_
_entity.id
_entity.type
_entity.pdbx_description
1 polymer ?
#
loop_
_entity_poly.entity_id
_entity_poly.type
_entity_poly.pdbx_seq_one_letter_code
_entity_poly.pdbx_strand_id
1 'polypeptide(L)'
;EEGNIESAFILYNKYITLFLEKLPKHREYKTAIIPEKRETVKKLKEVAFPKAEELKKEILAKYNKEYAEYNIQKKKQEEAFARSLALQQHVEEEKQRVARMKQQQAEQEQFHAFEDMIRRQELEKERLRVVQQFGTAALGAPEGPLIPGVLKPPTDPQTAMFAGQPLSPAGGSGLPRPPVV
;
A
#
# COMPACT_ATOMS: atom_id res chain seq x y z
N GLU A 1 -27.50 -7.23 43.40
CA GLU A 1 -27.88 -8.04 42.22
C GLU A 1 -26.62 -8.29 41.40
N GLU A 2 -26.33 -9.53 41.01
CA GLU A 2 -25.04 -9.94 40.40
C GLU A 2 -24.85 -9.53 38.93
N GLY A 3 -25.65 -8.59 38.40
CA GLY A 3 -25.51 -8.03 37.04
C GLY A 3 -25.70 -9.01 35.88
N ASN A 4 -25.95 -10.30 36.15
CA ASN A 4 -26.13 -11.32 35.12
C ASN A 4 -27.61 -11.53 34.78
N ILE A 5 -28.15 -10.62 33.97
CA ILE A 5 -29.56 -10.61 33.55
C ILE A 5 -29.96 -11.87 32.76
N GLU A 6 -29.03 -12.46 32.02
CA GLU A 6 -29.24 -13.67 31.21
C GLU A 6 -29.45 -14.89 32.11
N SER A 7 -28.56 -15.07 33.10
CA SER A 7 -28.67 -16.15 34.08
C SER A 7 -29.93 -16.00 34.93
N ALA A 8 -30.26 -14.78 35.36
CA ALA A 8 -31.50 -14.50 36.09
C ALA A 8 -32.74 -14.88 35.26
N PHE A 9 -32.77 -14.50 33.96
CA PHE A 9 -33.86 -14.85 33.06
C PHE A 9 -34.03 -16.37 32.92
N ILE A 10 -32.92 -17.10 32.76
CA ILE A 10 -32.92 -18.57 32.68
C ILE A 10 -33.48 -19.18 33.97
N LEU A 11 -33.06 -18.69 35.14
CA LEU A 11 -33.52 -19.21 36.42
C LEU A 11 -35.01 -18.94 36.66
N TYR A 12 -35.52 -17.75 36.34
CA TYR A 12 -36.95 -17.47 36.42
C TYR A 12 -37.77 -18.34 35.47
N ASN A 13 -37.33 -18.52 34.22
CA ASN A 13 -38.02 -19.42 33.28
C ASN A 13 -37.97 -20.87 33.76
N LYS A 14 -36.84 -21.33 34.27
CA LYS A 14 -36.70 -22.67 34.83
C LYS A 14 -37.65 -22.88 36.01
N TYR A 15 -37.77 -21.89 36.90
CA TYR A 15 -38.71 -21.91 38.01
C TYR A 15 -40.17 -21.94 37.52
N ILE A 16 -40.55 -21.06 36.57
CA ILE A 16 -41.90 -21.02 35.99
C ILE A 16 -42.26 -22.35 35.33
N THR A 17 -41.42 -22.85 34.42
CA THR A 17 -41.62 -24.12 33.72
C THR A 17 -41.69 -25.29 34.69
N LEU A 18 -40.85 -25.32 35.73
CA LEU A 18 -40.90 -26.37 36.74
C LEU A 18 -42.29 -26.43 37.37
N PHE A 19 -42.78 -25.33 37.94
CA PHE A 19 -44.02 -25.34 38.72
C PHE A 19 -45.31 -25.33 37.90
N LEU A 20 -45.29 -24.83 36.66
CA LEU A 20 -46.49 -24.80 35.81
C LEU A 20 -46.58 -25.96 34.82
N GLU A 21 -45.45 -26.47 34.33
CA GLU A 21 -45.46 -27.49 33.28
C GLU A 21 -44.99 -28.86 33.76
N LYS A 22 -43.90 -28.91 34.55
CA LYS A 22 -43.24 -30.18 34.89
C LYS A 22 -43.84 -30.82 36.13
N LEU A 23 -43.89 -30.07 37.24
CA LEU A 23 -44.37 -30.55 38.54
C LEU A 23 -45.83 -31.03 38.48
N PRO A 24 -46.77 -30.32 37.81
CA PRO A 24 -48.15 -30.77 37.70
C PRO A 24 -48.36 -32.10 36.98
N LYS A 25 -47.37 -32.55 36.19
CA LYS A 25 -47.39 -33.84 35.48
C LYS A 25 -46.86 -34.99 36.33
N HIS A 26 -46.28 -34.72 37.50
CA HIS A 26 -45.77 -35.78 38.36
C HIS A 26 -46.93 -36.61 38.94
N ARG A 27 -46.77 -37.95 38.96
CA ARG A 27 -47.81 -38.92 39.35
C ARG A 27 -48.46 -38.58 40.70
N GLU A 28 -47.64 -38.21 41.67
CA GLU A 28 -48.07 -37.96 43.05
C GLU A 28 -48.44 -36.50 43.32
N TYR A 29 -48.30 -35.60 42.35
CA TYR A 29 -48.50 -34.17 42.58
C TYR A 29 -49.94 -33.80 42.96
N LYS A 30 -50.93 -34.55 42.43
CA LYS A 30 -52.35 -34.31 42.72
C LYS A 30 -52.77 -34.84 44.09
N THR A 31 -52.10 -35.87 44.58
CA THR A 31 -52.41 -36.54 45.84
C THR A 31 -51.57 -36.03 47.01
N ALA A 32 -50.44 -35.37 46.73
CA ALA A 32 -49.58 -34.76 47.73
C ALA A 32 -50.25 -33.53 48.37
N ILE A 33 -50.19 -33.46 49.70
CA ILE A 33 -50.57 -32.27 50.47
C ILE A 33 -49.33 -31.36 50.51
N ILE A 34 -49.38 -30.27 49.75
CA ILE A 34 -48.26 -29.32 49.61
C ILE A 34 -48.68 -27.99 50.24
N PRO A 35 -48.35 -27.74 51.52
CA PRO A 35 -48.79 -26.53 52.22
C PRO A 35 -48.27 -25.23 51.57
N GLU A 36 -47.11 -25.27 50.92
CA GLU A 36 -46.48 -24.12 50.26
C GLU A 36 -47.10 -23.79 48.90
N LYS A 37 -47.95 -24.66 48.34
CA LYS A 37 -48.47 -24.54 46.97
C LYS A 37 -49.12 -23.18 46.70
N ARG A 38 -49.88 -22.66 47.68
CA ARG A 38 -50.54 -21.35 47.57
C ARG A 38 -49.51 -20.22 47.50
N GLU A 39 -48.48 -20.25 48.33
CA GLU A 39 -47.42 -19.23 48.35
C GLU A 39 -46.58 -19.28 47.07
N THR A 40 -46.22 -20.48 46.61
CA THR A 40 -45.48 -20.69 45.35
C THR A 40 -46.24 -20.13 44.15
N VAL A 41 -47.55 -20.39 44.05
CA VAL A 41 -48.39 -19.82 42.98
C VAL A 41 -48.46 -18.30 43.08
N LYS A 42 -48.51 -17.73 44.29
CA LYS A 42 -48.44 -16.27 44.49
C LYS A 42 -47.10 -15.72 43.99
N LYS A 43 -45.96 -16.32 44.37
CA LYS A 43 -44.63 -15.89 43.90
C LYS A 43 -44.46 -16.02 42.40
N LEU A 44 -45.05 -17.04 41.77
CA LEU A 44 -45.04 -17.17 40.32
C LEU A 44 -45.70 -15.96 39.64
N LYS A 45 -46.91 -15.60 40.09
CA LYS A 45 -47.69 -14.50 39.51
C LYS A 45 -47.13 -13.13 39.81
N GLU A 46 -46.80 -12.87 41.06
CA GLU A 46 -46.42 -11.53 41.53
C GLU A 46 -44.95 -11.20 41.27
N VAL A 47 -44.08 -12.21 41.14
CA VAL A 47 -42.63 -12.01 41.05
C VAL A 47 -42.03 -12.64 39.80
N ALA A 48 -42.15 -13.96 39.64
CA ALA A 48 -41.41 -14.67 38.62
C ALA A 48 -41.81 -14.26 37.19
N PHE A 49 -43.10 -14.17 36.89
CA PHE A 49 -43.58 -13.74 35.58
C PHE A 49 -43.20 -12.28 35.25
N PRO A 50 -43.51 -11.29 36.12
CA PRO A 50 -43.07 -9.91 35.88
C PRO A 50 -41.57 -9.77 35.67
N LYS A 51 -40.76 -10.43 36.52
CA LYS A 51 -39.30 -10.37 36.42
C LYS A 51 -38.76 -11.05 35.16
N ALA A 52 -39.31 -12.19 34.76
CA ALA A 52 -38.92 -12.83 33.52
C ALA A 52 -39.26 -11.95 32.30
N GLU A 53 -40.40 -11.27 32.30
CA GLU A 53 -40.78 -10.37 31.20
C GLU A 53 -39.88 -9.12 31.14
N GLU A 54 -39.59 -8.51 32.29
CA GLU A 54 -38.67 -7.38 32.42
C GLU A 54 -37.28 -7.74 31.87
N LEU A 55 -36.70 -8.85 32.35
CA LEU A 55 -35.38 -9.32 31.91
C LEU A 55 -35.38 -9.66 30.42
N LYS A 56 -36.45 -10.23 29.87
CA LYS A 56 -36.56 -10.49 28.43
C LYS A 56 -36.45 -9.19 27.62
N LYS A 57 -37.15 -8.12 28.05
CA LYS A 57 -37.11 -6.81 27.38
C LYS A 57 -35.70 -6.23 27.41
N GLU A 58 -35.03 -6.32 28.56
CA GLU A 58 -33.68 -5.82 28.74
C GLU A 58 -32.65 -6.58 27.89
N ILE A 59 -32.70 -7.91 27.89
CA ILE A 59 -31.82 -8.77 27.07
C ILE A 59 -32.03 -8.48 25.58
N LEU A 60 -33.29 -8.35 25.13
CA LEU A 60 -33.59 -8.00 23.74
C LEU A 60 -33.05 -6.62 23.37
N ALA A 61 -33.20 -5.62 24.23
CA ALA A 61 -32.66 -4.29 23.99
C ALA A 61 -31.13 -4.31 23.87
N LYS A 62 -30.45 -5.03 24.77
CA LYS A 62 -28.99 -5.23 24.75
C LYS A 62 -28.54 -5.86 23.44
N TYR A 63 -29.09 -7.02 23.07
CA TYR A 63 -28.64 -7.73 21.87
C TYR A 63 -29.03 -7.02 20.58
N ASN A 64 -30.17 -6.32 20.53
CA ASN A 64 -30.51 -5.50 19.36
C ASN A 64 -29.49 -4.37 19.15
N LYS A 65 -29.05 -3.73 20.24
CA LYS A 65 -28.01 -2.70 20.18
C LYS A 65 -26.67 -3.29 19.72
N GLU A 66 -26.21 -4.36 20.35
CA GLU A 66 -24.94 -5.03 19.99
C GLU A 66 -24.96 -5.51 18.53
N TYR A 67 -26.09 -6.05 18.07
CA TYR A 67 -26.26 -6.48 16.68
C TYR A 67 -26.22 -5.31 15.70
N ALA A 68 -26.84 -4.18 16.02
CA ALA A 68 -26.77 -2.98 15.19
C ALA A 68 -25.33 -2.45 15.08
N GLU A 69 -24.61 -2.39 16.20
CA GLU A 69 -23.20 -1.98 16.25
C GLU A 69 -22.31 -2.92 15.44
N TYR A 70 -22.51 -4.23 15.57
CA TYR A 70 -21.81 -5.23 14.77
C TYR A 70 -22.00 -5.01 13.26
N ASN A 71 -23.24 -4.76 12.83
CA ASN A 71 -23.53 -4.53 11.41
C ASN A 71 -22.87 -3.25 10.88
N ILE A 72 -22.88 -2.17 11.66
CA ILE A 72 -22.20 -0.91 11.29
C ILE A 72 -20.69 -1.17 11.14
N GLN A 73 -20.08 -1.84 12.11
CA GLN A 73 -18.65 -2.13 12.09
C GLN A 73 -18.29 -3.05 10.92
N LYS A 74 -19.11 -4.07 10.65
CA LYS A 74 -18.89 -5.00 9.54
C LYS A 74 -18.93 -4.28 8.19
N LYS A 75 -19.93 -3.41 7.98
CA LYS A 75 -20.04 -2.61 6.76
C LYS A 75 -18.85 -1.65 6.60
N LYS A 76 -18.40 -1.01 7.68
CA LYS A 76 -17.23 -0.13 7.67
C LYS A 76 -15.96 -0.87 7.27
N GLN A 77 -15.76 -2.09 7.78
CA GLN A 77 -14.61 -2.93 7.42
C GLN A 77 -14.64 -3.33 5.95
N GLU A 78 -15.80 -3.74 5.44
CA GLU A 78 -15.98 -4.12 4.04
C GLU A 78 -15.72 -2.93 3.11
N GLU A 79 -16.23 -1.75 3.45
CA GLU A 79 -16.00 -0.52 2.68
C GLU A 79 -14.52 -0.11 2.70
N ALA A 80 -13.86 -0.19 3.86
CA ALA A 80 -12.43 0.12 3.97
C ALA A 80 -11.58 -0.86 3.13
N PHE A 81 -11.94 -2.15 3.16
CA PHE A 81 -11.28 -3.16 2.34
C PHE A 81 -11.47 -2.90 0.84
N ALA A 82 -12.70 -2.60 0.41
CA ALA A 82 -13.00 -2.27 -0.99
C ALA A 82 -12.23 -1.02 -1.46
N ARG A 83 -12.16 0.03 -0.64
CA ARG A 83 -11.38 1.24 -0.92
C ARG A 83 -9.89 0.94 -1.04
N SER A 84 -9.33 0.13 -0.14
CA SER A 84 -7.93 -0.27 -0.18
C SER A 84 -7.61 -1.07 -1.44
N LEU A 85 -8.49 -1.99 -1.83
CA LEU A 85 -8.32 -2.80 -3.03
C LEU A 85 -8.36 -1.94 -4.30
N ALA A 86 -9.34 -1.03 -4.40
CA ALA A 86 -9.44 -0.10 -5.53
C ALA A 86 -8.20 0.81 -5.65
N LEU A 87 -7.69 1.31 -4.52
CA LEU A 87 -6.47 2.11 -4.50
C LEU A 87 -5.26 1.29 -4.97
N GLN A 88 -5.14 0.04 -4.50
CA GLN A 88 -4.06 -0.85 -4.91
C GLN A 88 -4.09 -1.15 -6.42
N GLN A 89 -5.27 -1.39 -6.98
CA GLN A 89 -5.45 -1.59 -8.42
C GLN A 89 -5.01 -0.35 -9.20
N HIS A 90 -5.46 0.84 -8.79
CA HIS A 90 -5.09 2.09 -9.45
C HIS A 90 -3.57 2.35 -9.38
N VAL A 91 -2.94 2.08 -8.24
CA VAL A 91 -1.48 2.21 -8.08
C VAL A 91 -0.74 1.23 -8.98
N GLU A 92 -1.22 -0.01 -9.12
CA GLU A 92 -0.60 -1.02 -9.97
C GLU A 92 -0.73 -0.68 -11.45
N GLU A 93 -1.90 -0.21 -11.89
CA GLU A 93 -2.13 0.25 -13.26
C GLU A 93 -1.22 1.42 -13.64
N GLU A 94 -1.10 2.42 -12.76
CA GLU A 94 -0.21 3.56 -12.99
C GLU A 94 1.27 3.15 -12.98
N LYS A 95 1.68 2.23 -12.10
CA LYS A 95 3.04 1.66 -12.12
C LYS A 95 3.34 0.97 -13.46
N GLN A 96 2.41 0.16 -13.96
CA GLN A 96 2.58 -0.52 -15.26
C GLN A 96 2.65 0.47 -16.41
N ARG A 97 1.83 1.52 -16.38
CA ARG A 97 1.85 2.59 -17.38
C ARG A 97 3.19 3.33 -17.39
N VAL A 98 3.69 3.72 -16.22
CA VAL A 98 5.00 4.38 -16.07
C VAL A 98 6.14 3.46 -16.51
N ALA A 99 6.09 2.17 -16.14
CA ALA A 99 7.10 1.19 -16.56
C ALA A 99 7.15 1.05 -18.09
N ARG A 100 5.99 0.96 -18.76
CA ARG A 100 5.92 0.91 -20.23
C ARG A 100 6.47 2.17 -20.87
N MET A 101 6.11 3.36 -20.35
CA MET A 101 6.61 4.62 -20.88
C MET A 101 8.13 4.72 -20.74
N LYS A 102 8.68 4.33 -19.58
CA LYS A 102 10.12 4.33 -19.32
C LYS A 102 10.87 3.34 -20.23
N GLN A 103 10.29 2.17 -20.48
CA GLN A 103 10.87 1.20 -21.41
C GLN A 103 10.93 1.75 -22.84
N GLN A 104 9.83 2.33 -23.33
CA GLN A 104 9.78 2.94 -24.66
C GLN A 104 10.81 4.07 -24.81
N GLN A 105 10.97 4.91 -23.78
CA GLN A 105 12.00 5.94 -23.77
C GLN A 105 13.40 5.36 -23.84
N ALA A 106 13.70 4.33 -23.03
CA ALA A 106 15.02 3.69 -23.05
C ALA A 106 15.32 3.03 -24.40
N GLU A 107 14.34 2.36 -25.02
CA GLU A 107 14.47 1.79 -26.37
C GLU A 107 14.74 2.88 -27.42
N GLN A 108 14.01 4.00 -27.33
CA GLN A 108 14.20 5.13 -28.22
C GLN A 108 15.58 5.78 -28.04
N GLU A 109 16.04 5.97 -26.80
CA GLU A 109 17.39 6.47 -26.51
C GLU A 109 18.48 5.52 -27.05
N GLN A 110 18.32 4.20 -26.88
CA GLN A 110 19.23 3.21 -27.45
C GLN A 110 19.28 3.29 -28.98
N PHE A 111 18.12 3.45 -29.62
CA PHE A 111 18.04 3.61 -31.07
C PHE A 111 18.75 4.88 -31.54
N HIS A 112 18.49 6.03 -30.91
CA HIS A 112 19.17 7.29 -31.23
C HIS A 112 20.68 7.20 -31.03
N ALA A 113 21.14 6.58 -29.94
CA ALA A 113 22.57 6.36 -29.69
C ALA A 113 23.23 5.51 -30.79
N PHE A 114 22.51 4.50 -31.30
CA PHE A 114 22.97 3.69 -32.43
C PHE A 114 23.03 4.47 -33.74
N GLU A 115 22.01 5.26 -34.07
CA GLU A 115 22.01 6.11 -35.26
C GLU A 115 23.17 7.11 -35.27
N ASP A 116 23.46 7.74 -34.12
CA ASP A 116 24.59 8.66 -33.97
C ASP A 116 25.93 7.96 -34.16
N MET A 117 26.06 6.70 -33.70
CA MET A 117 27.26 5.90 -33.90
C MET A 117 27.49 5.59 -35.39
N ILE A 118 26.45 5.19 -36.12
CA ILE A 118 26.51 4.95 -37.57
C ILE A 118 26.92 6.23 -38.31
N ARG A 119 26.28 7.37 -37.99
CA ARG A 119 26.62 8.66 -38.61
C ARG A 119 28.08 9.05 -38.38
N ARG A 120 28.62 8.84 -37.17
CA ARG A 120 30.03 9.08 -36.85
C ARG A 120 30.95 8.17 -37.65
N GLN A 121 30.62 6.89 -37.77
CA GLN A 121 31.39 5.92 -38.54
C GLN A 121 31.42 6.27 -40.03
N GLU A 122 30.30 6.73 -40.59
CA GLU A 122 30.22 7.21 -41.98
C GLU A 122 31.11 8.45 -42.21
N LEU A 123 31.05 9.43 -41.29
CA LEU A 123 31.92 10.61 -41.34
C LEU A 123 33.40 10.24 -41.26
N GLU A 124 33.78 9.30 -40.38
CA GLU A 124 35.16 8.83 -40.26
C GLU A 124 35.62 8.08 -41.51
N LYS A 125 34.76 7.23 -42.08
CA LYS A 125 35.04 6.54 -43.35
C LYS A 125 35.24 7.52 -44.50
N GLU A 126 34.43 8.58 -44.57
CA GLU A 126 34.59 9.63 -45.57
C GLU A 126 35.88 10.43 -45.36
N ARG A 127 36.21 10.77 -44.10
CA ARG A 127 37.49 11.39 -43.75
C ARG A 127 38.67 10.54 -44.24
N LEU A 128 38.62 9.24 -44.02
CA LEU A 128 39.67 8.31 -44.45
C LEU A 128 39.76 8.21 -45.97
N ARG A 129 38.60 8.19 -46.68
CA ARG A 129 38.55 8.24 -48.15
C ARG A 129 39.20 9.50 -48.70
N VAL A 130 38.87 10.68 -48.16
CA VAL A 130 39.46 11.96 -48.57
C VAL A 130 40.97 11.95 -48.33
N VAL A 131 41.44 11.48 -47.16
CA VAL A 131 42.88 11.35 -46.87
C VAL A 131 43.56 10.39 -47.85
N GLN A 132 42.93 9.28 -48.24
CA GLN A 132 43.53 8.37 -49.23
C GLN A 132 43.55 8.97 -50.64
N GLN A 133 42.51 9.71 -51.01
CA GLN A 133 42.35 10.29 -52.35
C GLN A 133 43.21 11.54 -52.58
N PHE A 134 43.49 12.31 -51.52
CA PHE A 134 44.28 13.54 -51.58
C PHE A 134 45.61 13.48 -50.81
N GLY A 135 45.84 12.44 -49.99
CA GLY A 135 47.07 12.22 -49.24
C GLY A 135 48.18 11.52 -50.03
N THR A 136 47.89 11.02 -51.23
CA THR A 136 48.90 10.67 -52.25
C THR A 136 49.47 11.93 -52.93
N ALA A 137 50.01 12.82 -52.09
CA ALA A 137 50.92 13.90 -52.48
C ALA A 137 51.93 14.16 -51.34
N ALA A 138 52.51 13.11 -50.74
CA ALA A 138 53.65 13.23 -49.84
C ALA A 138 54.46 11.93 -49.67
N LEU A 139 54.73 11.21 -50.76
CA LEU A 139 55.93 10.35 -50.85
C LEU A 139 56.64 10.67 -52.15
N GLY A 140 57.32 11.79 -52.11
CA GLY A 140 58.17 12.31 -53.17
C GLY A 140 58.76 13.61 -52.66
N ALA A 141 59.93 13.53 -52.06
CA ALA A 141 60.83 14.69 -52.09
C ALA A 141 61.22 14.87 -53.57
N PRO A 142 60.81 15.98 -54.18
CA PRO A 142 61.79 16.90 -54.72
C PRO A 142 61.58 18.29 -54.11
N GLU A 143 62.64 19.07 -54.15
CA GLU A 143 62.70 20.44 -53.65
C GLU A 143 61.57 21.36 -54.15
N GLY A 144 61.09 22.23 -53.24
CA GLY A 144 60.66 23.61 -53.55
C GLY A 144 59.32 23.80 -54.29
N PRO A 145 58.58 24.90 -54.01
CA PRO A 145 59.14 26.24 -53.91
C PRO A 145 59.01 26.83 -52.51
N LEU A 146 60.13 27.35 -52.03
CA LEU A 146 60.19 28.38 -51.02
C LEU A 146 59.19 29.49 -51.40
N ILE A 147 58.20 29.76 -50.55
CA ILE A 147 57.55 31.08 -50.51
C ILE A 147 58.48 31.94 -49.65
N PRO A 148 59.20 32.93 -50.23
CA PRO A 148 60.02 33.82 -49.44
C PRO A 148 59.12 34.73 -48.60
N GLY A 149 59.26 34.69 -47.28
CA GLY A 149 58.87 35.82 -46.43
C GLY A 149 57.71 35.64 -45.45
N VAL A 150 57.51 34.46 -44.84
CA VAL A 150 56.69 34.40 -43.60
C VAL A 150 57.59 34.10 -42.40
N LEU A 151 57.72 35.11 -41.55
CA LEU A 151 58.45 35.13 -40.30
C LEU A 151 58.03 33.98 -39.39
N LYS A 152 59.03 33.21 -38.95
CA LYS A 152 58.91 32.14 -37.97
C LYS A 152 58.61 32.76 -36.59
N PRO A 153 57.57 32.34 -35.84
CA PRO A 153 57.43 32.74 -34.44
C PRO A 153 58.56 32.09 -33.62
N PRO A 154 59.16 32.79 -32.63
CA PRO A 154 60.29 32.27 -31.87
C PRO A 154 59.91 31.02 -31.09
N THR A 155 60.75 29.99 -31.22
CA THR A 155 60.76 28.84 -30.32
C THR A 155 61.87 29.10 -29.30
N ASP A 156 61.50 29.28 -28.04
CA ASP A 156 62.31 28.87 -26.89
C ASP A 156 61.42 28.78 -25.64
N PRO A 157 61.82 27.98 -24.62
CA PRO A 157 60.92 27.04 -23.99
C PRO A 157 60.76 27.36 -22.50
N GLN A 158 59.60 27.87 -22.10
CA GLN A 158 59.15 27.77 -20.70
C GLN A 158 57.64 27.63 -20.60
N THR A 159 57.23 26.46 -20.11
CA THR A 159 56.16 26.25 -19.14
C THR A 159 54.93 27.17 -19.23
N ALA A 160 53.94 26.74 -20.02
CA ALA A 160 52.55 27.15 -19.85
C ALA A 160 51.70 25.91 -19.61
N MET A 161 51.60 25.53 -18.34
CA MET A 161 50.62 24.55 -17.86
C MET A 161 49.22 25.08 -18.14
N PHE A 162 48.46 24.30 -18.93
CA PHE A 162 47.02 24.11 -18.88
C PHE A 162 46.17 25.24 -18.26
N ALA A 163 45.56 26.06 -19.10
CA ALA A 163 44.33 26.77 -18.77
C ALA A 163 43.13 25.87 -19.09
N GLY A 164 42.26 25.64 -18.10
CA GLY A 164 40.84 25.37 -18.33
C GLY A 164 40.33 23.94 -18.10
N GLN A 165 40.51 23.38 -16.91
CA GLN A 165 39.57 22.37 -16.38
C GLN A 165 38.57 23.06 -15.42
N PRO A 166 37.25 23.00 -15.66
CA PRO A 166 36.27 23.24 -14.61
C PRO A 166 36.12 21.96 -13.77
N LEU A 167 36.59 22.04 -12.52
CA LEU A 167 36.29 21.07 -11.47
C LEU A 167 34.85 21.25 -10.98
N SER A 168 34.17 20.11 -10.84
CA SER A 168 32.84 19.91 -10.29
C SER A 168 32.59 20.60 -8.93
N PRO A 169 31.33 20.94 -8.62
CA PRO A 169 30.82 20.87 -7.27
C PRO A 169 30.03 19.57 -7.09
N ALA A 170 30.66 18.56 -6.47
CA ALA A 170 29.94 17.46 -5.85
C ALA A 170 29.30 17.97 -4.55
N GLY A 171 28.10 18.54 -4.66
CA GLY A 171 27.23 18.87 -3.52
C GLY A 171 26.29 17.70 -3.25
N GLY A 172 26.66 16.79 -2.35
CA GLY A 172 25.82 15.67 -1.94
C GLY A 172 26.14 15.22 -0.53
N SER A 173 25.40 15.75 0.46
CA SER A 173 25.07 15.05 1.72
C SER A 173 24.09 15.89 2.55
N GLY A 174 22.89 16.09 2.03
CA GLY A 174 21.72 16.42 2.84
C GLY A 174 21.07 15.12 3.30
N LEU A 175 21.34 14.69 4.54
CA LEU A 175 20.51 13.73 5.26
C LEU A 175 19.31 14.48 5.85
N PRO A 176 18.06 14.05 5.63
CA PRO A 176 17.01 14.31 6.61
C PRO A 176 16.88 13.09 7.54
N ARG A 177 17.08 13.34 8.84
CA ARG A 177 16.62 12.46 9.92
C ARG A 177 15.10 12.31 9.86
N PRO A 178 14.54 11.16 10.27
CA PRO A 178 13.10 11.06 10.54
C PRO A 178 12.80 11.64 11.94
N PRO A 179 11.65 12.30 12.15
CA PRO A 179 11.04 12.34 13.46
C PRO A 179 10.08 11.16 13.61
N VAL A 180 10.31 10.46 14.71
CA VAL A 180 9.41 9.52 15.37
C VAL A 180 8.33 10.32 16.12
N VAL A 181 7.18 9.66 16.30
CA VAL A 181 5.94 10.04 17.03
C VAL A 181 4.84 10.64 16.16
#